data_AF-A0A329RNN4-F1
#
_entry.id   AF-A0A329RNN4-F1
#
_cell.length_a   1.000
_cell.length_b   1.000
_cell.length_c   1.000
_cell.angle_alpha   90.00
_cell.angle_beta   90.00
_cell.angle_gamma   90.00
#
_symmetry.space_group_name_H-M   'P 1'
#
loop_
_entity.id
_entity.type
_entity.pdbx_description
1 polymer ?
#
loop_
_entity_poly.entity_id
_entity_poly.type
_entity_poly.pdbx_seq_one_letter_code
_entity_poly.pdbx_strand_id
1 'polypeptide(L)'
;MSSSYKQKKMKTLSTRKKTRKRRMEEGMTFEDDSGRLFQPPSTRDPRWKKPSIETVVSSITKSKRQKKAEKKRRKLAANQDEDDGEDDAIEVVQQESASSDDEEVDDGKPDNTALLDLPKTPLRLCKSLDDVAVKAAAKHAEIRRNDGRQKTKVLLLVDTRSVFKIMKKKMSIRPEMIKAKSKLGVSSSKKPELAYKNTGLVKTPLDRFKDVNKVVLTGYKSGKLSSVLAEDLSFYPYTEFKVQHVIFVAKNAASAINLDRSLLRNVELHSFVIDDKSATGVSEDELKALQTVYEVSSA
;
A
#
# COMPACT_ATOMS: atom_id res chain seq x y z
N MET A 1 44.80 27.63 2.38
CA MET A 1 44.82 28.11 3.79
C MET A 1 44.75 26.91 4.73
N SER A 2 45.83 26.61 5.47
CA SER A 2 45.86 25.48 6.42
C SER A 2 45.39 25.93 7.80
N SER A 3 44.23 25.44 8.26
CA SER A 3 43.81 25.65 9.66
C SER A 3 44.48 24.62 10.57
N SER A 4 45.36 25.09 11.45
CA SER A 4 46.14 24.23 12.34
C SER A 4 45.26 23.32 13.21
N TYR A 5 45.75 22.12 13.51
CA TYR A 5 45.10 21.17 14.42
C TYR A 5 44.73 21.80 15.78
N LYS A 6 45.55 22.73 16.29
CA LYS A 6 45.22 23.53 17.50
C LYS A 6 43.94 24.36 17.33
N GLN A 7 43.72 25.00 16.18
CA GLN A 7 42.48 25.77 15.92
C GLN A 7 41.24 24.87 15.81
N LYS A 8 41.34 23.69 15.17
CA LYS A 8 40.26 22.70 15.16
C LYS A 8 39.92 22.21 16.58
N LYS A 9 40.92 21.87 17.39
CA LYS A 9 40.75 21.43 18.79
C LYS A 9 40.15 22.52 19.69
N MET A 10 40.56 23.77 19.52
CA MET A 10 39.98 24.90 20.27
C MET A 10 38.54 25.20 19.84
N LYS A 11 38.20 25.09 18.55
CA LYS A 11 36.82 25.22 18.07
C LYS A 11 35.90 24.09 18.58
N THR A 12 36.36 22.84 18.65
CA THR A 12 35.54 21.75 19.24
C THR A 12 35.41 21.83 20.76
N LEU A 13 36.43 22.34 21.47
CA LEU A 13 36.31 22.60 22.92
C LEU A 13 35.34 23.76 23.22
N SER A 14 35.35 24.84 22.42
CA SER A 14 34.44 25.97 22.64
C SER A 14 32.99 25.65 22.31
N THR A 15 32.71 24.89 21.25
CA THR A 15 31.34 24.42 20.96
C THR A 15 30.83 23.44 22.02
N ARG A 16 31.68 22.53 22.52
CA ARG A 16 31.35 21.61 23.62
C ARG A 16 31.09 22.34 24.95
N LYS A 17 31.79 23.44 25.24
CA LYS A 17 31.48 24.30 26.39
C LYS A 17 30.16 25.07 26.21
N LYS A 18 29.87 25.61 25.02
CA LYS A 18 28.60 26.29 24.73
C LYS A 18 27.39 25.35 24.82
N THR A 19 27.48 24.12 24.30
CA THR A 19 26.40 23.13 24.43
C THR A 19 26.22 22.60 25.85
N ARG A 20 27.29 22.55 26.66
CA ARG A 20 27.17 22.29 28.10
C ARG A 20 26.41 23.41 28.83
N LYS A 21 26.75 24.69 28.59
CA LYS A 21 26.07 25.83 29.23
C LYS A 21 24.57 25.86 28.89
N ARG A 22 24.23 25.72 27.60
CA ARG A 22 22.82 25.66 27.16
C ARG A 22 22.02 24.55 27.81
N ARG A 23 22.58 23.35 27.99
CA ARG A 23 21.85 22.24 28.65
C ARG A 23 21.56 22.46 30.13
N MET A 24 22.38 23.27 30.82
CA MET A 24 22.11 23.68 32.20
C MET A 24 21.09 24.84 32.24
N GLU A 25 21.19 25.80 31.31
CA GLU A 25 20.18 26.87 31.14
C GLU A 25 18.79 26.35 30.71
N GLU A 26 18.74 25.25 29.95
CA GLU A 26 17.51 24.56 29.51
C GLU A 26 16.94 23.58 30.56
N GLY A 27 17.51 23.51 31.77
CA GLY A 27 17.00 22.67 32.87
C GLY A 27 17.06 21.15 32.63
N MET A 28 17.81 20.68 31.62
CA MET A 28 17.91 19.25 31.26
C MET A 28 18.91 18.46 32.11
N THR A 29 19.44 19.05 33.17
CA THR A 29 20.29 18.39 34.17
C THR A 29 19.62 18.49 35.53
N PHE A 30 19.03 17.39 35.97
CA PHE A 30 18.61 17.23 37.36
C PHE A 30 19.89 17.14 38.22
N GLU A 31 20.23 18.21 38.92
CA GLU A 31 21.31 18.21 39.90
C GLU A 31 20.74 17.68 41.22
N ASP A 32 21.27 16.53 41.65
CA ASP A 32 21.16 16.05 43.03
C ASP A 32 22.30 16.72 43.82
N ASP A 33 22.07 17.18 45.06
CA ASP A 33 22.91 18.14 45.81
C ASP A 33 24.36 17.69 46.10
N SER A 34 24.76 16.53 45.59
CA SER A 34 26.12 15.96 45.64
C SER A 34 27.14 16.59 44.66
N GLY A 35 26.72 17.49 43.76
CA GLY A 35 27.58 18.17 42.79
C GLY A 35 28.20 17.25 41.71
N ARG A 36 27.76 15.99 41.61
CA ARG A 36 28.26 15.03 40.61
C ARG A 36 27.36 15.03 39.37
N LEU A 37 27.91 15.44 38.22
CA LEU A 37 27.21 15.30 36.94
C LEU A 37 26.79 13.84 36.70
N PHE A 38 25.51 13.65 36.38
CA PHE A 38 24.95 12.38 35.90
C PHE A 38 25.77 11.87 34.70
N GLN A 39 26.61 10.86 34.92
CA GLN A 39 27.29 10.17 33.83
C GLN A 39 26.28 9.23 33.15
N PRO A 40 26.16 9.24 31.81
CA PRO A 40 25.34 8.24 31.13
C PRO A 40 25.91 6.84 31.41
N PRO A 41 25.07 5.81 31.62
CA PRO A 41 25.52 4.49 32.04
C PRO A 41 26.50 3.89 31.01
N SER A 42 27.56 3.29 31.55
CA SER A 42 28.61 2.65 30.74
C SER A 42 28.04 1.50 29.92
N THR A 43 28.33 1.48 28.62
CA THR A 43 27.98 0.37 27.71
C THR A 43 28.64 -0.97 28.07
N ARG A 44 29.55 -0.97 29.06
CA ARG A 44 30.22 -2.15 29.58
C ARG A 44 29.48 -2.84 30.74
N ASP A 45 28.50 -2.18 31.37
CA ASP A 45 27.69 -2.77 32.45
C ASP A 45 26.65 -3.76 31.85
N PRO A 46 26.67 -5.06 32.23
CA PRO A 46 25.73 -6.06 31.72
C PRO A 46 24.26 -5.71 31.94
N ARG A 47 23.91 -4.94 32.99
CA ARG A 47 22.53 -4.57 33.32
C ARG A 47 21.87 -3.66 32.28
N TRP A 48 22.67 -2.98 31.46
CA TRP A 48 22.22 -2.06 30.42
C TRP A 48 22.32 -2.64 29.00
N LYS A 49 22.80 -3.88 28.85
CA LYS A 49 22.76 -4.58 27.56
C LYS A 49 21.33 -5.00 27.26
N LYS A 50 20.84 -4.63 26.08
CA LYS A 50 19.52 -5.08 25.59
C LYS A 50 19.53 -6.60 25.44
N PRO A 51 18.48 -7.33 25.86
CA PRO A 51 18.41 -8.78 25.66
C PRO A 51 18.45 -9.14 24.16
N SER A 52 19.05 -10.28 23.84
CA SER A 52 19.16 -10.75 22.44
C SER A 52 17.77 -11.05 21.86
N ILE A 53 17.66 -10.95 20.53
CA ILE A 53 16.40 -11.23 19.81
C ILE A 53 15.89 -12.65 20.08
N GLU A 54 16.79 -13.63 20.19
CA GLU A 54 16.47 -15.02 20.54
C GLU A 54 15.84 -15.12 21.95
N THR A 55 16.36 -14.35 22.92
CA THR A 55 15.78 -14.26 24.27
C THR A 55 14.37 -13.67 24.24
N VAL A 56 14.12 -12.71 23.35
CA VAL A 56 12.79 -12.08 23.19
C VAL A 56 11.81 -13.03 22.51
N VAL A 57 12.19 -13.68 21.41
CA VAL A 57 11.33 -14.60 20.65
C VAL A 57 10.93 -15.82 21.50
N SER A 58 11.90 -16.45 22.18
CA SER A 58 11.64 -17.59 23.08
C SER A 58 10.77 -17.23 24.29
N SER A 59 10.71 -15.96 24.69
CA SER A 59 9.80 -15.48 25.74
C SER A 59 8.35 -15.30 25.25
N ILE A 60 8.12 -15.20 23.94
CA ILE A 60 6.79 -14.94 23.35
C ILE A 60 6.09 -16.26 23.00
N THR A 61 6.82 -17.24 22.48
CA THR A 61 6.26 -18.51 21.97
C THR A 61 5.80 -19.49 23.06
N LYS A 62 6.25 -19.34 24.32
CA LYS A 62 5.92 -20.28 25.41
C LYS A 62 4.56 -19.98 26.06
N SER A 63 3.72 -21.00 26.16
CA SER A 63 2.39 -20.93 26.79
C SER A 63 2.48 -20.62 28.30
N LYS A 64 1.36 -20.17 28.90
CA LYS A 64 1.28 -19.92 30.36
C LYS A 64 1.69 -21.14 31.21
N ARG A 65 1.44 -22.37 30.72
CA ARG A 65 1.82 -23.63 31.38
C ARG A 65 3.33 -23.88 31.25
N GLN A 66 3.91 -23.69 30.07
CA GLN A 66 5.36 -23.79 29.83
C GLN A 66 6.16 -22.75 30.62
N LYS A 67 5.70 -21.49 30.71
CA LYS A 67 6.36 -20.44 31.52
C LYS A 67 6.38 -20.76 33.02
N LYS A 68 5.35 -21.42 33.55
CA LYS A 68 5.35 -21.93 34.94
C LYS A 68 6.30 -23.12 35.11
N ALA A 69 6.33 -24.05 34.15
CA ALA A 69 7.26 -25.19 34.17
C ALA A 69 8.73 -24.74 34.10
N GLU A 70 9.07 -23.81 33.21
CA GLU A 70 10.42 -23.25 33.08
C GLU A 70 10.84 -22.45 34.32
N LYS A 71 9.92 -21.71 34.96
CA LYS A 71 10.19 -21.05 36.25
C LYS A 71 10.39 -22.06 37.40
N LYS A 72 9.78 -23.26 37.33
CA LYS A 72 10.11 -24.37 38.24
C LYS A 72 11.47 -25.00 37.91
N ARG A 73 11.77 -25.31 36.63
CA ARG A 73 13.07 -25.88 36.21
C ARG A 73 14.23 -24.94 36.56
N ARG A 74 14.11 -23.62 36.38
CA ARG A 74 15.13 -22.65 36.84
C ARG A 74 15.27 -22.52 38.36
N LYS A 75 14.27 -22.95 39.15
CA LYS A 75 14.41 -23.05 40.61
C LYS A 75 15.02 -24.38 41.06
N LEU A 76 14.85 -25.45 40.28
CA LEU A 76 15.49 -26.74 40.51
C LEU A 76 16.96 -26.70 40.07
N ALA A 77 17.27 -26.16 38.89
CA ALA A 77 18.65 -25.99 38.42
C ALA A 77 19.51 -25.02 39.24
N ALA A 78 18.90 -24.16 40.07
CA ALA A 78 19.63 -23.33 41.06
C ALA A 78 19.87 -24.07 42.39
N ASN A 79 19.35 -25.29 42.51
CA ASN A 79 19.44 -26.21 43.65
C ASN A 79 20.00 -27.59 43.19
N GLN A 80 20.60 -27.66 41.99
CA GLN A 80 21.18 -28.88 41.38
C GLN A 80 22.59 -28.57 40.82
N ASP A 81 23.35 -27.74 41.55
CA ASP A 81 24.81 -27.85 41.55
C ASP A 81 25.28 -28.96 42.53
N GLU A 82 24.33 -29.72 43.08
CA GLU A 82 24.54 -30.97 43.82
C GLU A 82 23.69 -32.08 43.18
N ASP A 83 24.33 -33.23 43.01
CA ASP A 83 23.85 -34.56 42.60
C ASP A 83 23.66 -34.91 41.11
N ASP A 84 24.02 -36.16 40.80
CA ASP A 84 24.41 -36.72 39.50
C ASP A 84 23.33 -37.68 38.91
N GLY A 85 23.49 -38.17 37.67
CA GLY A 85 22.74 -39.33 37.16
C GLY A 85 21.95 -39.19 35.84
N GLU A 86 22.61 -39.62 34.75
CA GLU A 86 22.16 -40.56 33.68
C GLU A 86 20.76 -40.49 32.97
N ASP A 87 20.86 -40.57 31.63
CA ASP A 87 20.12 -41.42 30.67
C ASP A 87 18.67 -41.15 30.12
N ASP A 88 18.68 -40.78 28.82
CA ASP A 88 18.22 -41.60 27.65
C ASP A 88 16.87 -41.31 26.90
N ALA A 89 16.88 -41.80 25.65
CA ALA A 89 15.81 -42.12 24.70
C ALA A 89 15.31 -41.07 23.67
N ILE A 90 15.12 -41.59 22.44
CA ILE A 90 14.85 -40.93 21.16
C ILE A 90 13.57 -41.57 20.55
N GLU A 91 12.75 -40.84 19.78
CA GLU A 91 12.03 -41.46 18.65
C GLU A 91 11.66 -40.49 17.51
N VAL A 92 11.37 -41.08 16.34
CA VAL A 92 11.26 -40.50 14.98
C VAL A 92 9.97 -41.02 14.33
N VAL A 93 9.47 -40.41 13.24
CA VAL A 93 8.88 -41.08 12.03
C VAL A 93 8.30 -40.04 11.03
N GLN A 94 8.35 -40.37 9.73
CA GLN A 94 7.93 -39.57 8.55
C GLN A 94 6.67 -40.15 7.86
N GLN A 95 6.22 -39.51 6.75
CA GLN A 95 5.93 -40.12 5.41
C GLN A 95 4.71 -39.43 4.69
N GLU A 96 4.91 -38.59 3.65
CA GLU A 96 4.78 -38.79 2.16
C GLU A 96 3.32 -38.97 1.61
N SER A 97 2.81 -38.10 0.70
CA SER A 97 2.75 -38.15 -0.81
C SER A 97 1.56 -39.01 -1.36
N ALA A 98 0.98 -38.90 -2.58
CA ALA A 98 1.25 -38.17 -3.84
C ALA A 98 -0.10 -37.85 -4.60
N SER A 99 -0.19 -36.88 -5.54
CA SER A 99 -0.19 -36.98 -7.04
C SER A 99 -1.43 -37.53 -7.78
N SER A 100 -1.91 -36.81 -8.83
CA SER A 100 -2.50 -37.32 -10.10
C SER A 100 -2.64 -36.19 -11.15
N ASP A 101 -2.65 -36.53 -12.44
CA ASP A 101 -2.47 -35.64 -13.62
C ASP A 101 -3.60 -35.79 -14.70
N ASP A 102 -3.45 -35.07 -15.83
CA ASP A 102 -4.16 -35.15 -17.15
C ASP A 102 -5.65 -34.64 -17.23
N GLU A 103 -6.17 -33.97 -18.27
CA GLU A 103 -5.99 -34.04 -19.75
C GLU A 103 -6.18 -32.69 -20.51
N GLU A 104 -5.82 -32.65 -21.80
CA GLU A 104 -6.30 -31.70 -22.85
C GLU A 104 -7.29 -32.44 -23.81
N VAL A 105 -7.96 -31.91 -24.85
CA VAL A 105 -7.82 -30.74 -25.75
C VAL A 105 -9.23 -30.42 -26.35
N ASP A 106 -9.56 -29.16 -26.69
CA ASP A 106 -10.37 -28.86 -27.90
C ASP A 106 -10.15 -27.42 -28.44
N ASP A 107 -10.16 -27.26 -29.77
CA ASP A 107 -9.91 -26.01 -30.50
C ASP A 107 -11.16 -25.57 -31.28
N GLY A 108 -12.01 -24.79 -30.62
CA GLY A 108 -13.21 -24.18 -31.21
C GLY A 108 -13.10 -22.66 -31.28
N LYS A 109 -13.40 -22.08 -32.45
CA LYS A 109 -13.53 -20.61 -32.62
C LYS A 109 -14.34 -19.99 -31.46
N PRO A 110 -13.86 -18.92 -30.81
CA PRO A 110 -14.64 -18.24 -29.79
C PRO A 110 -15.75 -17.43 -30.45
N ASP A 111 -16.92 -18.05 -30.62
CA ASP A 111 -18.16 -17.33 -30.82
C ASP A 111 -18.37 -16.38 -29.63
N ASN A 112 -18.47 -15.09 -29.92
CA ASN A 112 -18.55 -14.01 -28.93
C ASN A 112 -19.92 -13.92 -28.23
N THR A 113 -20.60 -15.06 -28.02
CA THR A 113 -21.89 -15.17 -27.31
C THR A 113 -21.81 -14.63 -25.88
N ALA A 114 -20.66 -14.76 -25.21
CA ALA A 114 -20.42 -14.25 -23.86
C ALA A 114 -20.47 -12.70 -23.71
N LEU A 115 -20.47 -11.94 -24.82
CA LEU A 115 -20.66 -10.49 -24.81
C LEU A 115 -22.13 -10.06 -24.75
N LEU A 116 -23.08 -10.93 -25.14
CA LEU A 116 -24.50 -10.60 -25.29
C LEU A 116 -25.31 -10.74 -23.99
N ASP A 117 -24.85 -11.55 -23.03
CA ASP A 117 -25.51 -11.76 -21.74
C ASP A 117 -25.31 -10.61 -20.72
N LEU A 118 -24.50 -9.60 -21.05
CA LEU A 118 -24.19 -8.51 -20.11
C LEU A 118 -25.06 -7.28 -20.35
N PRO A 119 -25.71 -6.73 -19.29
CA PRO A 119 -26.57 -5.57 -19.44
C PRO A 119 -25.79 -4.41 -20.06
N LYS A 120 -26.43 -3.66 -20.96
CA LYS A 120 -25.80 -2.50 -21.58
C LYS A 120 -25.42 -1.49 -20.49
N THR A 121 -24.13 -1.19 -20.40
CA THR A 121 -23.60 -0.24 -19.42
C THR A 121 -23.63 1.17 -20.02
N PRO A 122 -23.92 2.22 -19.23
CA PRO A 122 -24.01 3.58 -19.75
C PRO A 122 -22.63 4.10 -20.17
N LEU A 123 -22.55 4.62 -21.40
CA LEU A 123 -21.37 5.26 -21.97
C LEU A 123 -21.69 6.71 -22.32
N ARG A 124 -20.81 7.63 -21.92
CA ARG A 124 -20.94 9.07 -22.21
C ARG A 124 -19.89 9.52 -23.22
N LEU A 125 -20.36 10.00 -24.37
CA LEU A 125 -19.54 10.72 -25.33
C LEU A 125 -19.25 12.14 -24.81
N CYS A 126 -18.02 12.59 -24.98
CA CYS A 126 -17.51 13.81 -24.38
C CYS A 126 -16.68 14.60 -25.39
N LYS A 127 -16.82 15.93 -25.41
CA LYS A 127 -16.39 16.79 -26.51
C LYS A 127 -14.88 17.07 -26.54
N SER A 128 -14.16 16.80 -25.44
CA SER A 128 -12.73 17.05 -25.32
C SER A 128 -12.08 16.26 -24.18
N LEU A 129 -10.74 16.26 -24.16
CA LEU A 129 -9.92 15.71 -23.07
C LEU A 129 -10.28 16.27 -21.69
N ASP A 130 -10.51 17.59 -21.59
CA ASP A 130 -10.85 18.23 -20.31
C ASP A 130 -12.32 17.96 -19.91
N ASP A 131 -13.25 17.90 -20.88
CA ASP A 131 -14.66 17.54 -20.63
C ASP A 131 -14.79 16.11 -20.09
N VAL A 132 -14.08 15.16 -20.68
CA VAL A 132 -13.95 13.78 -20.15
C VAL A 132 -13.46 13.79 -18.70
N ALA A 133 -12.37 14.51 -18.42
CA ALA A 133 -11.80 14.54 -17.08
C ALA A 133 -12.73 15.21 -16.05
N VAL A 134 -13.48 16.24 -16.46
CA VAL A 134 -14.54 16.87 -15.64
C VAL A 134 -15.64 15.87 -15.33
N LYS A 135 -16.20 15.17 -16.33
CA LYS A 135 -17.31 14.24 -16.17
C LYS A 135 -16.92 12.99 -15.36
N ALA A 136 -15.76 12.40 -15.63
CA ALA A 136 -15.23 11.28 -14.87
C ALA A 136 -14.95 11.64 -13.39
N ALA A 137 -14.35 12.82 -13.14
CA ALA A 137 -14.14 13.31 -11.78
C ALA A 137 -15.47 13.67 -11.07
N ALA A 138 -16.47 14.19 -11.79
CA ALA A 138 -17.79 14.45 -11.25
C ALA A 138 -18.50 13.16 -10.83
N LYS A 139 -18.43 12.10 -11.64
CA LYS A 139 -18.99 10.77 -11.30
C LYS A 139 -18.25 10.13 -10.12
N HIS A 140 -16.93 10.27 -10.04
CA HIS A 140 -16.16 9.87 -8.84
C HIS A 140 -16.67 10.60 -7.58
N ALA A 141 -16.86 11.92 -7.66
CA ALA A 141 -17.38 12.73 -6.56
C ALA A 141 -18.85 12.43 -6.22
N GLU A 142 -19.65 11.95 -7.18
CA GLU A 142 -21.02 11.47 -6.98
C GLU A 142 -21.03 10.15 -6.17
N ILE A 143 -20.26 9.14 -6.61
CA ILE A 143 -20.10 7.87 -5.88
C ILE A 143 -19.63 8.12 -4.44
N ARG A 144 -18.69 9.07 -4.26
CA ARG A 144 -18.18 9.46 -2.94
C ARG A 144 -19.22 10.14 -2.05
N ARG A 145 -20.17 10.89 -2.63
CA ARG A 145 -21.29 11.50 -1.91
C ARG A 145 -22.31 10.44 -1.48
N ASN A 146 -22.60 9.46 -2.33
CA ASN A 146 -23.58 8.41 -2.05
C ASN A 146 -23.09 7.40 -0.98
N ASP A 147 -21.80 7.05 -0.99
CA ASP A 147 -21.17 6.15 0.00
C ASP A 147 -21.11 6.78 1.41
N GLY A 148 -20.79 8.08 1.50
CA GLY A 148 -20.72 8.86 2.75
C GLY A 148 -19.58 8.47 3.70
N ARG A 149 -19.36 7.16 3.94
CA ARG A 149 -18.28 6.60 4.77
C ARG A 149 -16.97 6.43 4.03
N GLN A 150 -16.93 6.73 2.73
CA GLN A 150 -15.75 6.66 1.85
C GLN A 150 -15.08 5.27 1.79
N LYS A 151 -15.86 4.20 2.05
CA LYS A 151 -15.38 2.81 2.02
C LYS A 151 -15.46 2.18 0.64
N THR A 152 -16.27 2.75 -0.25
CA THR A 152 -16.52 2.23 -1.59
C THR A 152 -15.23 2.18 -2.39
N LYS A 153 -14.93 1.03 -2.97
CA LYS A 153 -13.71 0.79 -3.74
C LYS A 153 -13.93 1.16 -5.20
N VAL A 154 -13.32 2.28 -5.61
CA VAL A 154 -13.46 2.82 -6.97
C VAL A 154 -12.12 2.73 -7.70
N LEU A 155 -12.09 1.95 -8.78
CA LEU A 155 -10.95 1.93 -9.70
C LEU A 155 -11.20 2.93 -10.83
N LEU A 156 -10.19 3.75 -11.14
CA LEU A 156 -10.17 4.60 -12.31
C LEU A 156 -9.17 4.01 -13.30
N LEU A 157 -9.70 3.55 -14.43
CA LEU A 157 -8.94 3.01 -15.56
C LEU A 157 -8.83 4.08 -16.63
N VAL A 158 -7.64 4.23 -17.18
CA VAL A 158 -7.35 5.23 -18.20
C VAL A 158 -6.53 4.60 -19.32
N ASP A 159 -6.89 4.87 -20.56
CA ASP A 159 -6.21 4.29 -21.73
C ASP A 159 -4.83 4.90 -22.04
N THR A 160 -4.63 6.18 -21.74
CA THR A 160 -3.50 6.97 -22.25
C THR A 160 -2.88 7.90 -21.20
N ARG A 161 -1.56 8.08 -21.31
CA ARG A 161 -0.77 8.95 -20.42
C ARG A 161 -1.26 10.40 -20.38
N SER A 162 -1.80 10.90 -21.49
CA SER A 162 -2.43 12.22 -21.59
C SER A 162 -3.62 12.34 -20.64
N VAL A 163 -4.58 11.43 -20.73
CA VAL A 163 -5.77 11.40 -19.88
C VAL A 163 -5.37 11.15 -18.43
N PHE A 164 -4.37 10.29 -18.16
CA PHE A 164 -3.88 10.02 -16.80
C PHE A 164 -3.35 11.30 -16.12
N LYS A 165 -2.58 12.11 -16.85
CA LYS A 165 -2.06 13.40 -16.35
C LYS A 165 -3.20 14.39 -16.05
N ILE A 166 -4.19 14.50 -16.93
CA ILE A 166 -5.33 15.42 -16.77
C ILE A 166 -6.22 14.96 -15.61
N MET A 167 -6.57 13.66 -15.53
CA MET A 167 -7.30 13.07 -14.41
C MET A 167 -6.60 13.30 -13.07
N LYS A 168 -5.28 13.06 -13.00
CA LYS A 168 -4.48 13.33 -11.80
C LYS A 168 -4.57 14.80 -11.37
N LYS A 169 -4.52 15.75 -12.32
CA LYS A 169 -4.67 17.19 -12.07
C LYS A 169 -6.09 17.53 -11.61
N LYS A 170 -7.13 17.03 -12.30
CA LYS A 170 -8.54 17.36 -12.05
C LYS A 170 -9.05 16.81 -10.72
N MET A 171 -8.65 15.59 -10.36
CA MET A 171 -8.93 14.97 -9.05
C MET A 171 -8.05 15.51 -7.91
N SER A 172 -7.18 16.50 -8.18
CA SER A 172 -6.25 17.09 -7.19
C SER A 172 -5.36 16.07 -6.47
N ILE A 173 -4.95 15.00 -7.15
CA ILE A 173 -4.15 13.91 -6.56
C ILE A 173 -2.69 14.39 -6.40
N ARG A 174 -2.40 14.99 -5.25
CA ARG A 174 -1.10 15.52 -4.85
C ARG A 174 -0.51 14.70 -3.68
N PRO A 175 0.82 14.51 -3.62
CA PRO A 175 1.45 13.90 -2.46
C PRO A 175 1.36 14.89 -1.30
N GLU A 176 0.89 14.43 -0.15
CA GLU A 176 0.79 15.23 1.08
C GLU A 176 1.63 14.59 2.18
N MET A 177 2.11 15.41 3.13
CA MET A 177 2.77 14.89 4.33
C MET A 177 1.74 14.23 5.25
N ILE A 178 1.61 12.92 5.16
CA ILE A 178 0.78 12.14 6.07
C ILE A 178 1.55 11.98 7.38
N LYS A 179 1.11 12.74 8.40
CA LYS A 179 1.57 12.54 9.78
C LYS A 179 1.17 11.13 10.21
N ALA A 180 2.15 10.30 10.58
CA ALA A 180 1.88 8.98 11.13
C ALA A 180 1.03 9.14 12.41
N LYS A 181 -0.16 8.53 12.42
CA LYS A 181 -1.02 8.53 13.60
C LYS A 181 -0.29 7.83 14.74
N SER A 182 -0.04 8.53 15.84
CA SER A 182 0.43 7.88 17.05
C SER A 182 -0.71 7.09 17.70
N LYS A 183 -0.35 6.11 18.54
CA LYS A 183 -1.31 5.56 19.50
C LYS A 183 -1.49 6.58 20.62
N LEU A 184 -2.70 6.64 21.19
CA LEU A 184 -3.15 7.64 22.17
C LEU A 184 -2.06 7.98 23.20
N GLY A 185 -1.76 9.27 23.37
CA GLY A 185 -0.85 9.78 24.39
C GLY A 185 0.66 9.68 24.12
N VAL A 186 1.11 8.94 23.11
CA VAL A 186 2.55 8.85 22.76
C VAL A 186 2.83 9.72 21.54
N SER A 187 3.98 10.42 21.48
CA SER A 187 4.40 11.12 20.25
C SER A 187 4.79 10.11 19.17
N SER A 188 4.37 10.33 17.92
CA SER A 188 4.79 9.44 16.82
C SER A 188 6.27 9.63 16.53
N SER A 189 7.09 8.65 16.89
CA SER A 189 8.50 8.57 16.46
C SER A 189 8.67 8.25 14.97
N LYS A 190 7.59 7.85 14.28
CA LYS A 190 7.60 7.68 12.83
C LYS A 190 7.55 9.05 12.15
N LYS A 191 8.55 9.31 11.31
CA LYS A 191 8.63 10.49 10.45
C LYS A 191 7.37 10.58 9.55
N PRO A 192 6.86 11.79 9.26
CA PRO A 192 5.79 11.95 8.27
C PRO A 192 6.30 11.49 6.90
N GLU A 193 5.41 10.86 6.13
CA GLU A 193 5.71 10.31 4.81
C GLU A 193 4.92 11.09 3.74
N LEU A 194 5.54 11.32 2.58
CA LEU A 194 4.86 11.92 1.43
C LEU A 194 4.06 10.83 0.71
N ALA A 195 2.75 10.85 0.90
CA ALA A 195 1.85 9.86 0.33
C ALA A 195 0.53 10.50 -0.14
N TYR A 196 -0.19 9.82 -1.01
CA TYR A 196 -1.52 10.25 -1.46
C TYR A 196 -2.56 9.82 -0.42
N LYS A 197 -3.37 10.76 0.09
CA LYS A 197 -4.31 10.49 1.20
C LYS A 197 -5.33 9.39 0.90
N ASN A 198 -6.01 9.47 -0.25
CA ASN A 198 -7.19 8.63 -0.55
C ASN A 198 -7.08 7.84 -1.88
N THR A 199 -6.34 8.35 -2.86
CA THR A 199 -6.21 7.76 -4.20
C THR A 199 -4.78 7.27 -4.45
N GLY A 200 -4.62 5.96 -4.59
CA GLY A 200 -3.37 5.35 -5.04
C GLY A 200 -3.09 5.63 -6.52
N LEU A 201 -1.82 5.78 -6.87
CA LEU A 201 -1.38 5.75 -8.26
C LEU A 201 -0.66 4.41 -8.51
N VAL A 202 -1.07 3.70 -9.54
CA VAL A 202 -0.51 2.39 -9.90
C VAL A 202 0.21 2.49 -11.24
N LYS A 203 1.38 1.87 -11.35
CA LYS A 203 2.11 1.67 -12.61
C LYS A 203 1.68 0.38 -13.28
N THR A 204 1.63 0.38 -14.59
CA THR A 204 1.07 -0.69 -15.42
C THR A 204 2.07 -1.05 -16.54
N PRO A 205 2.05 -2.29 -17.07
CA PRO A 205 1.23 -3.44 -16.65
C PRO A 205 1.61 -3.93 -15.24
N LEU A 206 0.64 -4.49 -14.52
CA LEU A 206 0.79 -4.75 -13.08
C LEU A 206 1.92 -5.74 -12.74
N ASP A 207 2.12 -6.79 -13.55
CA ASP A 207 3.12 -7.82 -13.27
C ASP A 207 4.55 -7.28 -13.27
N ARG A 208 4.88 -6.43 -14.25
CA ARG A 208 6.19 -5.79 -14.37
C ARG A 208 6.51 -4.83 -13.22
N PHE A 209 5.47 -4.32 -12.54
CA PHE A 209 5.61 -3.32 -11.48
C PHE A 209 5.05 -3.78 -10.13
N LYS A 210 4.86 -5.10 -9.93
CA LYS A 210 4.24 -5.70 -8.75
C LYS A 210 4.84 -5.20 -7.43
N ASP A 211 6.17 -5.14 -7.33
CA ASP A 211 6.85 -4.65 -6.13
C ASP A 211 6.72 -3.13 -5.91
N VAL A 212 6.76 -2.35 -6.98
CA VAL A 212 6.57 -0.88 -6.93
C VAL A 212 5.13 -0.55 -6.47
N ASN A 213 4.16 -1.32 -6.95
CA ASN A 213 2.75 -1.14 -6.63
C ASN A 213 2.35 -1.77 -5.29
N LYS A 214 3.15 -2.68 -4.72
CA LYS A 214 2.84 -3.47 -3.52
C LYS A 214 2.29 -2.65 -2.36
N VAL A 215 2.89 -1.50 -2.07
CA VAL A 215 2.43 -0.59 -0.99
C VAL A 215 1.05 0.00 -1.29
N VAL A 216 0.81 0.40 -2.53
CA VAL A 216 -0.47 0.97 -2.98
C VAL A 216 -1.57 -0.09 -2.99
N LEU A 217 -1.30 -1.26 -3.59
CA LEU A 217 -2.24 -2.37 -3.69
C LEU A 217 -2.59 -2.96 -2.31
N THR A 218 -1.62 -3.10 -1.40
CA THR A 218 -1.92 -3.51 -0.01
C THR A 218 -2.70 -2.43 0.76
N GLY A 219 -2.41 -1.15 0.52
CA GLY A 219 -3.22 -0.03 1.01
C GLY A 219 -4.68 -0.08 0.55
N TYR A 220 -4.90 -0.39 -0.73
CA TYR A 220 -6.23 -0.55 -1.33
C TYR A 220 -6.96 -1.82 -0.88
N LYS A 221 -6.26 -2.97 -0.82
CA LYS A 221 -6.80 -4.24 -0.29
C LYS A 221 -7.29 -4.08 1.14
N SER A 222 -6.51 -3.41 1.99
CA SER A 222 -6.83 -3.10 3.40
C SER A 222 -7.80 -1.93 3.62
N GLY A 223 -8.28 -1.26 2.56
CA GLY A 223 -9.22 -0.14 2.66
C GLY A 223 -8.64 1.16 3.23
N LYS A 224 -7.32 1.30 3.31
CA LYS A 224 -6.64 2.57 3.64
C LYS A 224 -6.73 3.56 2.48
N LEU A 225 -6.66 3.05 1.26
CA LEU A 225 -6.97 3.77 0.03
C LEU A 225 -8.35 3.33 -0.43
N SER A 226 -9.20 4.29 -0.80
CA SER A 226 -10.55 4.02 -1.30
C SER A 226 -10.61 4.10 -2.83
N SER A 227 -9.62 4.72 -3.47
CA SER A 227 -9.47 4.74 -4.92
C SER A 227 -8.08 4.35 -5.40
N VAL A 228 -8.01 3.86 -6.63
CA VAL A 228 -6.77 3.67 -7.40
C VAL A 228 -6.97 4.28 -8.79
N LEU A 229 -5.95 5.00 -9.29
CA LEU A 229 -5.85 5.44 -10.68
C LEU A 229 -4.75 4.63 -11.36
N ALA A 230 -5.12 3.95 -12.45
CA ALA A 230 -4.26 3.09 -13.25
C ALA A 230 -4.36 3.47 -14.74
N GLU A 231 -3.27 3.25 -15.48
CA GLU A 231 -3.20 3.44 -16.93
C GLU A 231 -3.26 2.05 -17.59
N ASP A 232 -4.44 1.45 -17.63
CA ASP A 232 -4.64 0.05 -17.98
C ASP A 232 -5.93 -0.14 -18.79
N LEU A 233 -5.86 -1.05 -19.76
CA LEU A 233 -6.96 -1.50 -20.61
C LEU A 233 -7.36 -2.95 -20.31
N SER A 234 -6.45 -3.76 -19.74
CA SER A 234 -6.64 -5.19 -19.54
C SER A 234 -7.39 -5.55 -18.25
N PHE A 235 -7.61 -4.58 -17.36
CA PHE A 235 -8.25 -4.76 -16.03
C PHE A 235 -7.62 -5.89 -15.17
N TYR A 236 -6.37 -6.24 -15.46
CA TYR A 236 -5.65 -7.35 -14.86
C TYR A 236 -5.09 -6.96 -13.49
N PRO A 237 -4.92 -7.92 -12.55
CA PRO A 237 -5.98 -8.67 -11.90
C PRO A 237 -6.60 -7.84 -10.74
N TYR A 238 -7.43 -6.84 -11.04
CA TYR A 238 -8.04 -6.01 -9.98
C TYR A 238 -9.20 -6.71 -9.23
N THR A 239 -9.63 -7.87 -9.71
CA THR A 239 -10.69 -8.72 -9.14
C THR A 239 -10.50 -9.02 -7.65
N GLU A 240 -9.27 -9.34 -7.23
CA GLU A 240 -8.90 -9.58 -5.82
C GLU A 240 -9.28 -8.45 -4.85
N PHE A 241 -9.36 -7.21 -5.33
CA PHE A 241 -9.55 -6.06 -4.46
C PHE A 241 -11.01 -5.83 -4.07
N LYS A 242 -11.97 -6.57 -4.63
CA LYS A 242 -13.43 -6.35 -4.48
C LYS A 242 -13.80 -4.91 -4.88
N VAL A 243 -13.44 -4.54 -6.12
CA VAL A 243 -13.82 -3.26 -6.72
C VAL A 243 -15.34 -3.23 -6.89
N GLN A 244 -15.95 -2.09 -6.59
CA GLN A 244 -17.42 -1.91 -6.66
C GLN A 244 -17.83 -1.03 -7.84
N HIS A 245 -17.06 0.01 -8.14
CA HIS A 245 -17.26 0.83 -9.34
C HIS A 245 -15.95 0.94 -10.12
N VAL A 246 -16.06 0.87 -11.44
CA VAL A 246 -14.97 1.15 -12.39
C VAL A 246 -15.37 2.38 -13.19
N ILE A 247 -14.54 3.41 -13.12
CA ILE A 247 -14.63 4.59 -13.99
C ILE A 247 -13.61 4.36 -15.10
N PHE A 248 -14.09 3.99 -16.29
CA PHE A 248 -13.26 3.77 -17.47
C PHE A 248 -13.24 5.04 -18.32
N VAL A 249 -12.02 5.47 -18.68
CA VAL A 249 -11.79 6.74 -19.37
C VAL A 249 -10.91 6.50 -20.58
N ALA A 250 -11.52 6.57 -21.77
CA ALA A 250 -10.85 6.36 -23.05
C ALA A 250 -10.74 7.65 -23.87
N LYS A 251 -9.56 7.86 -24.44
CA LYS A 251 -9.29 8.82 -25.50
C LYS A 251 -9.85 8.34 -26.85
N ASN A 252 -9.79 7.04 -27.13
CA ASN A 252 -10.22 6.47 -28.41
C ASN A 252 -11.41 5.49 -28.24
N ALA A 253 -12.37 5.48 -29.16
CA ALA A 253 -13.52 4.57 -29.12
C ALA A 253 -13.09 3.09 -29.16
N ALA A 254 -12.10 2.74 -29.98
CA ALA A 254 -11.49 1.39 -30.02
C ALA A 254 -11.09 0.85 -28.63
N SER A 255 -10.62 1.70 -27.71
CA SER A 255 -10.25 1.29 -26.34
C SER A 255 -11.47 0.88 -25.49
N ALA A 256 -12.66 1.44 -25.76
CA ALA A 256 -13.90 1.07 -25.09
C ALA A 256 -14.58 -0.16 -25.73
N ILE A 257 -14.38 -0.37 -27.04
CA ILE A 257 -14.85 -1.55 -27.78
C ILE A 257 -14.04 -2.79 -27.34
N ASN A 258 -12.72 -2.67 -27.24
CA ASN A 258 -11.82 -3.78 -26.89
C ASN A 258 -11.70 -4.05 -25.38
N LEU A 259 -12.53 -3.42 -24.54
CA LEU A 259 -12.52 -3.62 -23.09
C LEU A 259 -13.20 -4.96 -22.73
N ASP A 260 -12.51 -5.85 -22.04
CA ASP A 260 -13.09 -7.12 -21.60
C ASP A 260 -14.13 -6.91 -20.48
N ARG A 261 -15.41 -6.93 -20.87
CA ARG A 261 -16.55 -6.79 -19.96
C ARG A 261 -16.81 -8.05 -19.13
N SER A 262 -16.26 -9.20 -19.50
CA SER A 262 -16.43 -10.46 -18.74
C SER A 262 -15.76 -10.39 -17.36
N LEU A 263 -14.73 -9.56 -17.21
CA LEU A 263 -14.07 -9.30 -15.93
C LEU A 263 -14.83 -8.29 -15.04
N LEU A 264 -15.81 -7.59 -15.61
CA LEU A 264 -16.54 -6.46 -14.99
C LEU A 264 -17.98 -6.80 -14.58
N ARG A 265 -18.42 -8.05 -14.73
CA ARG A 265 -19.83 -8.49 -14.53
C ARG A 265 -20.46 -8.07 -13.20
N ASN A 266 -19.68 -8.09 -12.12
CA ASN A 266 -20.14 -7.80 -10.75
C ASN A 266 -19.76 -6.37 -10.29
N VAL A 267 -19.53 -5.45 -11.22
CA VAL A 267 -18.95 -4.12 -10.96
C VAL A 267 -19.74 -3.05 -11.71
N GLU A 268 -20.06 -1.93 -11.06
CA GLU A 268 -20.68 -0.79 -11.72
C GLU A 268 -19.67 -0.09 -12.65
N LEU A 269 -19.79 -0.34 -13.95
CA LEU A 269 -18.99 0.32 -14.99
C LEU A 269 -19.61 1.68 -15.36
N HIS A 270 -18.77 2.71 -15.39
CA HIS A 270 -19.09 4.03 -15.93
C HIS A 270 -18.05 4.40 -16.99
N SER A 271 -18.44 4.36 -18.27
CA SER A 271 -17.53 4.58 -19.39
C SER A 271 -17.64 6.00 -19.95
N PHE A 272 -16.49 6.64 -20.17
CA PHE A 272 -16.37 7.96 -20.78
C PHE A 272 -15.42 7.87 -21.99
N VAL A 273 -15.88 8.32 -23.16
CA VAL A 273 -15.12 8.29 -24.41
C VAL A 273 -15.05 9.71 -24.99
N ILE A 274 -13.90 10.11 -25.54
CA ILE A 274 -13.77 11.36 -26.28
C ILE A 274 -14.35 11.19 -27.69
N ASP A 275 -15.26 12.08 -28.05
CA ASP A 275 -15.70 12.35 -29.43
C ASP A 275 -15.20 13.75 -29.83
N ASP A 276 -13.93 13.82 -30.23
CA ASP A 276 -13.30 15.07 -30.66
C ASP A 276 -13.51 15.28 -32.16
N LYS A 277 -14.67 15.84 -32.47
CA LYS A 277 -15.09 16.20 -33.84
C LYS A 277 -14.12 17.13 -34.59
N SER A 278 -13.14 17.72 -33.91
CA SER A 278 -12.17 18.65 -34.52
C SER A 278 -10.87 17.99 -35.01
N ALA A 279 -10.54 16.80 -34.53
CA ALA A 279 -9.29 16.10 -34.86
C ALA A 279 -9.52 14.73 -35.50
N THR A 280 -10.29 13.87 -34.83
CA THR A 280 -10.76 12.55 -35.30
C THR A 280 -12.01 12.22 -34.48
N GLY A 281 -13.19 12.61 -34.98
CA GLY A 281 -14.45 12.25 -34.35
C GLY A 281 -14.67 10.74 -34.40
N VAL A 282 -15.54 10.21 -33.53
CA VAL A 282 -15.85 8.77 -33.55
C VAL A 282 -16.56 8.45 -34.87
N SER A 283 -16.05 7.48 -35.61
CA SER A 283 -16.63 7.08 -36.90
C SER A 283 -18.01 6.44 -36.73
N GLU A 284 -18.84 6.48 -37.78
CA GLU A 284 -20.18 5.87 -37.70
C GLU A 284 -20.13 4.37 -37.36
N ASP A 285 -19.10 3.66 -37.83
CA ASP A 285 -18.94 2.24 -37.57
C ASP A 285 -18.45 1.96 -36.15
N GLU A 286 -17.58 2.81 -35.59
CA GLU A 286 -17.27 2.78 -34.15
C GLU A 286 -18.49 3.15 -33.30
N LEU A 287 -19.33 4.09 -33.72
CA LEU A 287 -20.57 4.43 -33.01
C LEU A 287 -21.55 3.25 -33.00
N LYS A 288 -21.73 2.56 -34.15
CA LYS A 288 -22.53 1.33 -34.24
C LYS A 288 -21.95 0.25 -33.31
N ALA A 289 -20.64 0.02 -33.34
CA ALA A 289 -19.97 -0.93 -32.46
C ALA A 289 -20.11 -0.58 -30.97
N LEU A 290 -20.03 0.70 -30.59
CA LEU A 290 -20.30 1.14 -29.22
C LEU A 290 -21.78 0.93 -28.83
N GLN A 291 -22.73 1.13 -29.73
CA GLN A 291 -24.16 0.94 -29.47
C GLN A 291 -24.58 -0.52 -29.33
N THR A 292 -23.84 -1.49 -29.89
CA THR A 292 -24.11 -2.92 -29.61
C THR A 292 -23.80 -3.25 -28.14
N VAL A 293 -22.69 -2.70 -27.61
CA VAL A 293 -22.14 -3.04 -26.29
C VAL A 293 -22.65 -2.13 -25.15
N TYR A 294 -22.87 -0.85 -25.41
CA TYR A 294 -23.17 0.18 -24.41
C TYR A 294 -24.49 0.91 -24.70
N GLU A 295 -25.07 1.50 -23.65
CA GLU A 295 -26.10 2.53 -23.80
C GLU A 295 -25.40 3.87 -24.01
N VAL A 296 -25.27 4.27 -25.28
CA VAL A 296 -24.51 5.46 -25.69
C VAL A 296 -25.34 6.72 -25.51
N SER A 297 -24.85 7.64 -24.69
CA SER A 297 -25.45 8.96 -24.46
C SER A 297 -24.49 10.06 -24.94
N SER A 298 -24.99 10.95 -25.80
CA SER A 298 -24.33 12.20 -26.16
C SER A 298 -24.57 13.26 -25.08
N ALA A 299 -23.63 14.21 -24.97
CA ALA A 299 -23.63 15.28 -23.96
C ALA A 299 -23.28 16.63 -24.58
#